data_AF-A0A1Y2DK60-F1
#
_entry.id   AF-A0A1Y2DK60-F1
#
_cell.length_a   1.000
_cell.length_b   1.000
_cell.length_c   1.000
_cell.angle_alpha   90.00
_cell.angle_beta   90.00
_cell.angle_gamma   90.00
#
_symmetry.space_group_name_H-M   'P 1'
#
loop_
_entity.id
_entity.type
_entity.pdbx_description
1 polymer ?
#
loop_
_entity_poly.entity_id
_entity_poly.type
_entity_poly.pdbx_seq_one_letter_code
_entity_poly.pdbx_strand_id
1 'polypeptide(L)'
;MTATTHGGLSNGGALLHNLFQRSKISDLENTYLSQILAWSSPLICLFMIIYNVIVYNWEKWLLRLLYPIVYDHVSSFAKTTGTDRKRKSFTYHHLACTVKVVLICSVCYSVLMVLIGPHDFTTSIVSGSVATHGDFLLTSVHMYCGYYAWELSYRSSQASPSNMLHHFGLIVIGQIAAARCANPEAHQDTLLEFYMCLVWGAFDLVSELPVHVAMILHRVKSDSHRMLYYLLFFCVGWCISCTMTEIAFTIYLLYDSWDRWESAWHYVTPIVFSIWCFAQLYSTKQLYGITISEKIKWHQSLEEAKKADVESGNESGSNSPRLILCSIESEQGASADKLSIEPLY
;
A
#
# COMPACT_ATOMS: atom_id res chain seq x y z
N MET A 1 -34.22 12.50 53.19
CA MET A 1 -32.83 12.93 52.94
C MET A 1 -32.00 11.68 52.74
N THR A 2 -31.88 11.22 51.50
CA THR A 2 -31.11 10.04 51.11
C THR A 2 -30.01 10.54 50.19
N ALA A 3 -28.78 10.47 50.68
CA ALA A 3 -27.60 10.98 50.00
C ALA A 3 -27.22 10.07 48.83
N THR A 4 -27.25 10.63 47.62
CA THR A 4 -26.69 10.05 46.41
C THR A 4 -25.19 10.37 46.34
N THR A 5 -24.35 9.38 46.62
CA THR A 5 -22.89 9.49 46.44
C THR A 5 -22.52 9.18 44.99
N HIS A 6 -22.00 10.20 44.30
CA HIS A 6 -21.37 10.12 42.99
C HIS A 6 -20.07 9.29 43.06
N GLY A 7 -20.07 8.12 42.42
CA GLY A 7 -18.85 7.36 42.10
C GLY A 7 -18.36 7.72 40.69
N GLY A 8 -17.56 8.77 40.59
CA GLY A 8 -16.81 9.10 39.39
C GLY A 8 -15.36 8.63 39.51
N LEU A 9 -14.79 8.14 38.41
CA LEU A 9 -13.38 7.79 38.18
C LEU A 9 -12.98 6.32 38.44
N SER A 10 -13.50 5.36 37.67
CA SER A 10 -12.84 4.05 37.46
C SER A 10 -12.89 3.51 36.01
N ASN A 11 -13.45 4.25 35.05
CA ASN A 11 -13.74 3.73 33.71
C ASN A 11 -12.52 3.54 32.78
N GLY A 12 -11.34 4.06 33.13
CA GLY A 12 -10.13 3.88 32.30
C GLY A 12 -9.56 2.45 32.36
N GLY A 13 -9.61 1.81 33.53
CA GLY A 13 -9.10 0.45 33.72
C GLY A 13 -10.00 -0.62 33.11
N ALA A 14 -11.33 -0.42 33.15
CA ALA A 14 -12.30 -1.33 32.55
C ALA A 14 -12.22 -1.36 31.02
N LEU A 15 -11.90 -0.23 30.37
CA LEU A 15 -11.74 -0.16 28.92
C LEU A 15 -10.50 -0.94 28.45
N LEU A 16 -9.36 -0.76 29.12
CA LEU A 16 -8.14 -1.52 28.81
C LEU A 16 -8.31 -3.01 29.15
N HIS A 17 -8.97 -3.34 30.26
CA HIS A 17 -9.27 -4.73 30.62
C HIS A 17 -10.22 -5.40 29.61
N ASN A 18 -11.17 -4.67 29.03
CA ASN A 18 -12.05 -5.18 27.97
C ASN A 18 -11.35 -5.25 26.60
N LEU A 19 -10.34 -4.41 26.33
CA LEU A 19 -9.55 -4.47 25.10
C LEU A 19 -8.59 -5.67 25.05
N PHE A 20 -8.18 -6.19 26.22
CA PHE A 20 -7.44 -7.45 26.36
C PHE A 20 -8.33 -8.65 26.71
N GLN A 21 -9.66 -8.45 26.70
CA GLN A 21 -10.60 -9.55 26.71
C GLN A 21 -10.40 -10.34 25.41
N ARG A 22 -10.46 -11.67 25.53
CA ARG A 22 -10.21 -12.68 24.49
C ARG A 22 -10.51 -12.17 23.08
N SER A 23 -9.55 -12.29 22.16
CA SER A 23 -9.71 -11.71 20.83
C SER A 23 -10.79 -12.46 20.07
N LYS A 24 -11.54 -11.77 19.20
CA LYS A 24 -12.67 -12.39 18.47
C LYS A 24 -12.26 -13.62 17.66
N ILE A 25 -11.00 -13.70 17.22
CA ILE A 25 -10.47 -14.85 16.49
C ILE A 25 -10.49 -16.13 17.34
N SER A 26 -10.40 -16.06 18.68
CA SER A 26 -10.47 -17.25 19.54
C SER A 26 -11.84 -17.90 19.50
N ASP A 27 -12.90 -17.10 19.36
CA ASP A 27 -14.29 -17.53 19.45
C ASP A 27 -14.96 -17.64 18.07
N LEU A 28 -14.19 -17.45 16.99
CA LEU A 28 -14.70 -17.50 15.63
C LEU A 28 -15.22 -18.90 15.29
N GLU A 29 -16.52 -19.06 15.09
CA GLU A 29 -17.11 -20.33 14.66
C GLU A 29 -16.74 -20.63 13.21
N ASN A 30 -16.43 -21.90 12.90
CA ASN A 30 -16.06 -22.32 11.56
C ASN A 30 -17.33 -22.57 10.72
N THR A 31 -17.80 -21.53 10.03
CA THR A 31 -19.00 -21.54 9.17
C THR A 31 -18.64 -21.32 7.71
N TYR A 32 -19.64 -21.29 6.83
CA TYR A 32 -19.43 -20.89 5.44
C TYR A 32 -19.03 -19.41 5.34
N LEU A 33 -18.06 -19.11 4.48
CA LEU A 33 -17.62 -17.75 4.20
C LEU A 33 -18.65 -16.97 3.37
N SER A 34 -19.09 -17.53 2.25
CA SER A 34 -19.96 -16.83 1.30
C SER A 34 -20.60 -17.82 0.32
N GLN A 35 -21.81 -17.51 -0.15
CA GLN A 35 -22.52 -18.34 -1.12
C GLN A 35 -21.94 -18.20 -2.54
N ILE A 36 -21.26 -17.08 -2.82
CA ILE A 36 -20.64 -16.82 -4.12
C ILE A 36 -19.24 -17.42 -4.25
N LEU A 37 -18.80 -18.26 -3.29
CA LEU A 37 -17.46 -18.84 -3.28
C LEU A 37 -17.13 -19.66 -4.53
N ALA A 38 -18.13 -20.33 -5.12
CA ALA A 38 -17.97 -21.05 -6.39
C ALA A 38 -17.56 -20.13 -7.57
N TRP A 39 -17.75 -18.82 -7.45
CA TRP A 39 -17.41 -17.81 -8.45
C TRP A 39 -16.01 -17.21 -8.25
N SER A 40 -15.21 -17.73 -7.32
CA SER A 40 -13.87 -17.22 -6.99
C SER A 40 -12.97 -17.04 -8.22
N SER A 41 -12.76 -18.09 -9.03
CA SER A 41 -11.90 -18.00 -10.21
C SER A 41 -12.43 -17.02 -11.27
N PRO A 42 -13.74 -17.04 -11.63
CA PRO A 42 -14.33 -16.01 -12.48
C PRO A 42 -14.13 -14.57 -11.97
N LEU A 43 -14.24 -14.33 -10.65
CA LEU A 43 -14.06 -13.00 -10.07
C LEU A 43 -12.65 -12.46 -10.30
N ILE A 44 -11.60 -13.27 -10.09
CA ILE A 44 -10.21 -12.86 -10.34
C ILE A 44 -10.03 -12.47 -11.82
N CYS A 45 -10.51 -13.32 -12.74
CA CYS A 45 -10.44 -13.05 -14.17
C CYS A 45 -11.17 -11.75 -14.54
N LEU A 46 -12.36 -11.52 -13.96
CA LEU A 46 -13.13 -10.30 -14.17
C LEU A 46 -12.35 -9.07 -13.72
N PHE A 47 -11.77 -9.08 -12.52
CA PHE A 47 -10.98 -7.96 -12.03
C PHE A 47 -9.72 -7.71 -12.87
N MET A 48 -9.03 -8.76 -13.31
CA MET A 48 -7.91 -8.61 -14.25
C MET A 48 -8.33 -7.92 -15.55
N ILE A 49 -9.50 -8.27 -16.12
CA ILE A 49 -10.04 -7.61 -17.31
C ILE A 49 -10.34 -6.13 -17.00
N ILE A 50 -11.01 -5.85 -15.88
CA ILE A 50 -11.34 -4.48 -15.46
C ILE A 50 -10.07 -3.63 -15.35
N TYR A 51 -9.01 -4.13 -14.70
CA TYR A 51 -7.75 -3.40 -14.56
C TYR A 51 -7.06 -3.12 -15.90
N ASN A 52 -7.08 -4.09 -16.83
CA ASN A 52 -6.56 -3.87 -18.18
C ASN A 52 -7.32 -2.75 -18.91
N VAL A 53 -8.66 -2.74 -18.80
CA VAL A 53 -9.48 -1.68 -19.41
C VAL A 53 -9.19 -0.32 -18.77
N ILE A 54 -9.11 -0.23 -17.44
CA ILE A 54 -8.80 1.01 -16.73
C ILE A 54 -7.44 1.55 -17.18
N VAL A 55 -6.41 0.71 -17.17
CA VAL A 55 -5.04 1.07 -17.55
C VAL A 55 -4.97 1.54 -18.99
N TYR A 56 -5.61 0.83 -19.92
CA TYR A 56 -5.68 1.24 -21.32
C TYR A 56 -6.26 2.66 -21.47
N ASN A 57 -7.38 2.93 -20.80
CA ASN A 57 -8.03 4.25 -20.85
C ASN A 57 -7.18 5.33 -20.18
N TRP A 58 -6.49 5.00 -19.10
CA TRP A 58 -5.66 5.95 -18.39
C TRP A 58 -4.41 6.36 -19.17
N GLU A 59 -3.68 5.40 -19.73
CA GLU A 59 -2.48 5.70 -20.54
C GLU A 59 -2.81 6.50 -21.80
N LYS A 60 -3.99 6.25 -22.37
CA LYS A 60 -4.44 6.90 -23.60
C LYS A 60 -4.99 8.29 -23.35
N TRP A 61 -5.74 8.48 -22.26
CA TRP A 61 -6.51 9.70 -22.03
C TRP A 61 -6.23 10.35 -20.67
N LEU A 62 -6.50 9.65 -19.55
CA LEU A 62 -6.53 10.30 -18.23
C LEU A 62 -5.17 10.87 -17.80
N LEU A 63 -4.09 10.10 -17.91
CA LEU A 63 -2.77 10.54 -17.46
C LEU A 63 -2.20 11.67 -18.34
N ARG A 64 -2.53 11.67 -19.63
CA ARG A 64 -2.20 12.77 -20.54
C ARG A 64 -3.00 14.03 -20.22
N LEU A 65 -4.25 13.88 -19.78
CA LEU A 65 -5.10 15.00 -19.38
C LEU A 65 -4.64 15.62 -18.06
N LEU A 66 -4.34 14.79 -17.05
CA LEU A 66 -3.96 15.26 -15.71
C LEU A 66 -2.51 15.74 -15.63
N TYR A 67 -1.59 15.11 -16.37
CA TYR A 67 -0.16 15.38 -16.31
C TYR A 67 0.48 15.47 -17.69
N PRO A 68 0.03 16.39 -18.57
CA PRO A 68 0.49 16.44 -19.97
C PRO A 68 2.02 16.52 -20.07
N ILE A 69 2.64 17.44 -19.32
CA ILE A 69 4.10 17.67 -19.35
C ILE A 69 4.86 16.43 -18.87
N VAL A 70 4.48 15.87 -17.72
CA VAL A 70 5.17 14.72 -17.12
C VAL A 70 5.00 13.48 -18.00
N TYR A 71 3.79 13.24 -18.49
CA TYR A 71 3.49 12.06 -19.28
C TYR A 71 4.15 12.11 -20.65
N ASP A 72 4.17 13.28 -21.31
CA ASP A 72 4.86 13.46 -22.59
C ASP A 72 6.37 13.31 -22.44
N HIS A 73 6.96 13.83 -21.37
CA HIS A 73 8.38 13.63 -21.07
C HIS A 73 8.72 12.15 -20.83
N VAL A 74 7.91 11.45 -20.04
CA VAL A 74 8.14 10.02 -19.79
C VAL A 74 7.89 9.18 -21.04
N SER A 75 6.90 9.56 -21.87
CA SER A 75 6.62 8.89 -23.14
C SER A 75 7.69 9.16 -24.20
N SER A 76 8.28 10.36 -24.26
CA SER A 76 9.35 10.69 -25.18
C SER A 76 10.64 9.97 -24.80
N PHE A 77 10.96 9.91 -23.50
CA PHE A 77 12.08 9.13 -22.97
C PHE A 77 11.97 7.64 -23.30
N ALA A 78 10.75 7.08 -23.25
CA ALA A 78 10.53 5.69 -23.64
C ALA A 78 10.82 5.43 -25.13
N LYS A 79 10.50 6.40 -26.00
CA LYS A 79 10.80 6.30 -27.45
C LYS A 79 12.29 6.41 -27.73
N THR A 80 13.03 7.24 -26.98
CA THR A 80 14.47 7.46 -27.21
C THR A 80 15.33 6.34 -26.64
N THR A 81 14.98 5.79 -25.48
CA THR A 81 15.75 4.72 -24.82
C THR A 81 15.30 3.31 -25.19
N GLY A 82 14.13 3.17 -25.83
CA GLY A 82 13.48 1.87 -26.05
C GLY A 82 12.94 1.23 -24.78
N THR A 83 12.98 1.90 -23.62
CA THR A 83 12.55 1.35 -22.33
C THR A 83 11.26 2.00 -21.84
N ASP A 84 10.21 1.18 -21.67
CA ASP A 84 8.90 1.67 -21.20
C ASP A 84 8.77 1.71 -19.66
N ARG A 85 9.89 1.53 -18.95
CA ARG A 85 9.92 1.31 -17.50
C ARG A 85 9.36 2.47 -16.70
N LYS A 86 9.77 3.69 -17.01
CA LYS A 86 9.29 4.89 -16.31
C LYS A 86 7.80 5.13 -16.55
N ARG A 87 7.31 4.90 -17.78
CA ARG A 87 5.88 5.06 -18.12
C ARG A 87 5.03 4.04 -17.40
N LYS A 88 5.39 2.75 -17.53
CA LYS A 88 4.66 1.66 -16.88
C LYS A 88 4.62 1.82 -15.38
N SER A 89 5.73 2.18 -14.76
CA SER A 89 5.75 2.45 -13.32
C SER A 89 4.86 3.64 -12.93
N PHE A 90 4.67 4.65 -13.78
CA PHE A 90 3.84 5.82 -13.45
C PHE A 90 2.36 5.48 -13.51
N THR A 91 1.95 4.78 -14.57
CA THR A 91 0.61 4.20 -14.70
C THR A 91 0.31 3.25 -13.55
N TYR A 92 1.26 2.39 -13.22
CA TYR A 92 1.16 1.43 -12.12
C TYR A 92 0.87 2.09 -10.78
N HIS A 93 1.65 3.11 -10.37
CA HIS A 93 1.44 3.73 -9.05
C HIS A 93 0.08 4.42 -8.95
N HIS A 94 -0.42 5.01 -10.04
CA HIS A 94 -1.79 5.52 -10.06
C HIS A 94 -2.80 4.39 -9.87
N LEU A 95 -2.60 3.25 -10.54
CA LEU A 95 -3.62 2.19 -10.51
C LEU A 95 -3.62 1.56 -9.13
N ALA A 96 -2.44 1.28 -8.60
CA ALA A 96 -2.25 0.82 -7.24
C ALA A 96 -2.94 1.75 -6.24
N CYS A 97 -2.69 3.07 -6.32
CA CYS A 97 -3.32 4.05 -5.45
C CYS A 97 -4.85 4.01 -5.56
N THR A 98 -5.41 4.00 -6.77
CA THR A 98 -6.86 3.98 -6.98
C THR A 98 -7.50 2.69 -6.49
N VAL A 99 -6.93 1.53 -6.80
CA VAL A 99 -7.44 0.23 -6.34
C VAL A 99 -7.45 0.17 -4.82
N LYS A 100 -6.36 0.60 -4.17
CA LYS A 100 -6.25 0.63 -2.71
C LYS A 100 -7.27 1.59 -2.08
N VAL A 101 -7.46 2.79 -2.64
CA VAL A 101 -8.51 3.72 -2.17
C VAL A 101 -9.90 3.10 -2.33
N VAL A 102 -10.21 2.49 -3.47
CA VAL A 102 -11.51 1.84 -3.69
C VAL A 102 -11.72 0.72 -2.68
N LEU A 103 -10.72 -0.13 -2.43
CA LEU A 103 -10.79 -1.20 -1.43
C LEU A 103 -10.96 -0.66 0.00
N ILE A 104 -10.21 0.36 0.40
CA ILE A 104 -10.38 0.97 1.72
C ILE A 104 -11.81 1.52 1.85
N CYS A 105 -12.29 2.28 0.87
CA CYS A 105 -13.61 2.88 0.94
C CYS A 105 -14.75 1.85 0.91
N SER A 106 -14.60 0.78 0.13
CA SER A 106 -15.66 -0.21 -0.04
C SER A 106 -15.68 -1.21 1.13
N VAL A 107 -14.51 -1.68 1.59
CA VAL A 107 -14.39 -2.86 2.45
C VAL A 107 -14.22 -2.51 3.93
N CYS A 108 -13.79 -1.28 4.26
CA CYS A 108 -13.49 -0.88 5.64
C CYS A 108 -14.63 -1.18 6.61
N TYR A 109 -15.88 -0.91 6.22
CA TYR A 109 -17.04 -1.23 7.05
C TYR A 109 -17.13 -2.73 7.38
N SER A 110 -17.07 -3.59 6.36
CA SER A 110 -17.16 -5.04 6.55
C SER A 110 -15.98 -5.60 7.34
N VAL A 111 -14.76 -5.09 7.11
CA VAL A 111 -13.56 -5.48 7.88
C VAL A 111 -13.73 -5.11 9.35
N LEU A 112 -14.12 -3.88 9.66
CA LEU A 112 -14.27 -3.45 11.05
C LEU A 112 -15.36 -4.24 11.77
N MET A 113 -16.49 -4.48 11.10
CA MET A 113 -17.61 -5.21 11.67
C MET A 113 -17.32 -6.70 11.92
N VAL A 114 -16.55 -7.33 11.02
CA VAL A 114 -16.16 -8.74 11.15
C VAL A 114 -14.98 -8.93 12.08
N LEU A 115 -13.96 -8.08 12.05
CA LEU A 115 -12.76 -8.24 12.89
C LEU A 115 -12.99 -7.80 14.34
N ILE A 116 -13.67 -6.67 14.54
CA ILE A 116 -13.78 -6.03 15.86
C ILE A 116 -15.24 -5.92 16.31
N GLY A 117 -16.17 -5.78 15.36
CA GLY A 117 -17.58 -5.61 15.63
C GLY A 117 -18.32 -6.91 15.97
N PRO A 118 -19.65 -6.85 16.12
CA PRO A 118 -20.47 -8.00 16.52
C PRO A 118 -20.85 -8.93 15.36
N HIS A 119 -20.51 -8.58 14.11
CA HIS A 119 -21.01 -9.30 12.94
C HIS A 119 -20.10 -10.45 12.53
N ASP A 120 -20.67 -11.50 11.96
CA ASP A 120 -19.92 -12.60 11.36
C ASP A 120 -19.89 -12.46 9.83
N PHE A 121 -19.31 -13.44 9.14
CA PHE A 121 -19.27 -13.46 7.67
C PHE A 121 -20.65 -13.64 7.04
N THR A 122 -21.60 -14.27 7.73
CA THR A 122 -22.93 -14.57 7.17
C THR A 122 -23.96 -13.45 7.38
N THR A 123 -23.62 -12.48 8.23
CA THR A 123 -24.48 -11.34 8.53
C THR A 123 -24.66 -10.45 7.30
N SER A 124 -25.90 -10.06 7.02
CA SER A 124 -26.23 -9.12 5.94
C SER A 124 -25.59 -7.75 6.17
N ILE A 125 -25.00 -7.15 5.12
CA ILE A 125 -24.34 -5.82 5.20
C ILE A 125 -25.33 -4.73 5.62
N VAL A 126 -26.57 -4.84 5.10
CA VAL A 126 -27.69 -3.96 5.40
C VAL A 126 -28.87 -4.84 5.78
N SER A 127 -29.65 -4.42 6.78
CA SER A 127 -30.84 -5.14 7.21
C SER A 127 -31.79 -5.41 6.02
N GLY A 128 -32.13 -6.68 5.80
CA GLY A 128 -32.98 -7.12 4.69
C GLY A 128 -32.25 -7.35 3.36
N SER A 129 -30.95 -7.10 3.29
CA SER A 129 -30.12 -7.44 2.11
C SER A 129 -29.79 -8.93 2.07
N VAL A 130 -29.75 -9.49 0.87
CA VAL A 130 -29.20 -10.85 0.62
C VAL A 130 -27.67 -10.84 0.67
N ALA A 131 -27.03 -9.70 0.36
CA ALA A 131 -25.58 -9.58 0.37
C ALA A 131 -25.03 -9.58 1.80
N THR A 132 -24.09 -10.48 2.07
CA THR A 132 -23.44 -10.67 3.37
C THR A 132 -22.08 -9.98 3.44
N HIS A 133 -21.57 -9.79 4.65
CA HIS A 133 -20.19 -9.31 4.84
C HIS A 133 -19.18 -10.24 4.17
N GLY A 134 -19.40 -11.55 4.24
CA GLY A 134 -18.57 -12.56 3.59
C GLY A 134 -18.54 -12.44 2.08
N ASP A 135 -19.68 -12.18 1.42
CA ASP A 135 -19.72 -11.94 -0.04
C ASP A 135 -18.86 -10.73 -0.43
N PHE A 136 -18.95 -9.67 0.37
CA PHE A 136 -18.18 -8.45 0.13
C PHE A 136 -16.68 -8.65 0.35
N LEU A 137 -16.31 -9.30 1.45
CA LEU A 137 -14.92 -9.59 1.81
C LEU A 137 -14.28 -10.55 0.81
N LEU A 138 -15.00 -11.61 0.40
CA LEU A 138 -14.53 -12.53 -0.63
C LEU A 138 -14.33 -11.83 -1.97
N THR A 139 -15.30 -11.02 -2.40
CA THR A 139 -15.18 -10.23 -3.64
C THR A 139 -13.97 -9.31 -3.58
N SER A 140 -13.68 -8.75 -2.40
CA SER A 140 -12.56 -7.85 -2.18
C SER A 140 -11.20 -8.55 -2.19
N VAL A 141 -11.13 -9.76 -1.62
CA VAL A 141 -9.92 -10.62 -1.74
C VAL A 141 -9.65 -10.92 -3.21
N HIS A 142 -10.67 -11.24 -4.01
CA HIS A 142 -10.48 -11.47 -5.45
C HIS A 142 -10.16 -10.20 -6.24
N MET A 143 -10.72 -9.06 -5.83
CA MET A 143 -10.34 -7.74 -6.35
C MET A 143 -8.85 -7.45 -6.09
N TYR A 144 -8.37 -7.82 -4.90
CA TYR A 144 -6.98 -7.68 -4.46
C TYR A 144 -6.04 -8.62 -5.22
N CYS A 145 -6.35 -9.92 -5.24
CA CYS A 145 -5.59 -10.92 -5.98
C CYS A 145 -5.56 -10.63 -7.48
N GLY A 146 -6.68 -10.21 -8.07
CA GLY A 146 -6.76 -9.81 -9.47
C GLY A 146 -5.87 -8.60 -9.78
N TYR A 147 -5.72 -7.67 -8.83
CA TYR A 147 -4.84 -6.51 -8.99
C TYR A 147 -3.37 -6.94 -8.99
N TYR A 148 -2.94 -7.77 -8.05
CA TYR A 148 -1.55 -8.25 -8.04
C TYR A 148 -1.24 -9.20 -9.20
N ALA A 149 -2.20 -10.03 -9.63
CA ALA A 149 -2.03 -10.86 -10.82
C ALA A 149 -1.86 -9.99 -12.07
N TRP A 150 -2.64 -8.91 -12.19
CA TRP A 150 -2.45 -7.90 -13.22
C TRP A 150 -1.09 -7.20 -13.08
N GLU A 151 -0.68 -6.78 -11.89
CA GLU A 151 0.60 -6.10 -11.66
C GLU A 151 1.77 -6.97 -12.11
N LEU A 152 1.80 -8.24 -11.68
CA LEU A 152 2.84 -9.20 -12.05
C LEU A 152 2.87 -9.39 -13.57
N SER A 153 1.71 -9.44 -14.24
CA SER A 153 1.64 -9.54 -15.70
C SER A 153 2.12 -8.27 -16.41
N TYR A 154 1.82 -7.10 -15.85
CA TYR A 154 2.13 -5.80 -16.44
C TYR A 154 3.59 -5.36 -16.21
N ARG A 155 4.20 -5.77 -15.09
CA ARG A 155 5.56 -5.36 -14.63
C ARG A 155 6.54 -6.50 -14.40
N SER A 156 6.29 -7.73 -14.86
CA SER A 156 7.15 -8.90 -14.58
C SER A 156 8.66 -8.68 -14.80
N SER A 157 9.06 -7.92 -15.81
CA SER A 157 10.48 -7.65 -16.11
C SER A 157 11.11 -6.52 -15.29
N GLN A 158 10.32 -5.80 -14.47
CA GLN A 158 10.74 -4.59 -13.75
C GLN A 158 10.63 -4.75 -12.23
N ALA A 159 9.86 -5.72 -11.76
CA ALA A 159 9.72 -5.97 -10.34
C ALA A 159 10.98 -6.64 -9.77
N SER A 160 11.40 -6.22 -8.58
CA SER A 160 12.46 -6.93 -7.85
C SER A 160 11.98 -8.34 -7.47
N PRO A 161 12.87 -9.35 -7.38
CA PRO A 161 12.48 -10.70 -6.96
C PRO A 161 11.75 -10.73 -5.62
N SER A 162 12.14 -9.85 -4.69
CA SER A 162 11.48 -9.71 -3.39
C SER A 162 10.04 -9.21 -3.54
N ASN A 163 9.82 -8.19 -4.37
CA ASN A 163 8.47 -7.66 -4.62
C ASN A 163 7.60 -8.68 -5.36
N MET A 164 8.18 -9.42 -6.31
CA MET A 164 7.48 -10.51 -6.99
C MET A 164 7.06 -11.61 -6.02
N LEU A 165 7.97 -12.06 -5.16
CA LEU A 165 7.69 -13.10 -4.17
C LEU A 165 6.60 -12.65 -3.19
N HIS A 166 6.65 -11.38 -2.76
CA HIS A 166 5.64 -10.78 -1.88
C HIS A 166 4.25 -10.80 -2.52
N HIS A 167 4.11 -10.25 -3.73
CA HIS A 167 2.83 -10.16 -4.42
C HIS A 167 2.32 -11.52 -4.90
N PHE A 168 3.21 -12.42 -5.31
CA PHE A 168 2.83 -13.79 -5.62
C PHE A 168 2.36 -14.54 -4.37
N GLY A 169 3.06 -14.35 -3.25
CA GLY A 169 2.65 -14.87 -1.94
C GLY A 169 1.25 -14.41 -1.53
N LEU A 170 0.94 -13.12 -1.69
CA LEU A 170 -0.40 -12.56 -1.45
C LEU A 170 -1.48 -13.29 -2.25
N ILE A 171 -1.24 -13.50 -3.54
CA ILE A 171 -2.19 -14.21 -4.40
C ILE A 171 -2.36 -15.64 -3.90
N VAL A 172 -1.27 -16.38 -3.70
CA VAL A 172 -1.33 -17.78 -3.29
C VAL A 172 -2.06 -17.94 -1.95
N ILE A 173 -1.71 -17.17 -0.93
CA ILE A 173 -2.31 -17.27 0.41
C ILE A 173 -3.78 -16.85 0.37
N GLY A 174 -4.12 -15.75 -0.30
CA GLY A 174 -5.51 -15.32 -0.45
C GLY A 174 -6.37 -16.35 -1.16
N GLN A 175 -5.82 -17.04 -2.17
CA GLN A 175 -6.52 -18.10 -2.88
C GLN A 175 -6.62 -19.40 -2.08
N ILE A 176 -5.59 -19.78 -1.31
CA ILE A 176 -5.66 -20.93 -0.41
C ILE A 176 -6.71 -20.69 0.66
N ALA A 177 -6.71 -19.54 1.32
CA ALA A 177 -7.69 -19.18 2.34
C ALA A 177 -9.13 -19.22 1.79
N ALA A 178 -9.36 -18.65 0.60
CA ALA A 178 -10.66 -18.72 -0.06
C ALA A 178 -11.05 -20.16 -0.43
N ALA A 179 -10.14 -20.93 -1.03
CA ALA A 179 -10.41 -22.31 -1.45
C ALA A 179 -10.73 -23.22 -0.26
N ARG A 180 -10.04 -23.06 0.87
CA ARG A 180 -10.27 -23.84 2.08
C ARG A 180 -11.66 -23.57 2.67
N CYS A 181 -12.16 -22.35 2.56
CA CYS A 181 -13.53 -22.00 2.95
C CYS A 181 -14.62 -22.73 2.13
N ALA A 182 -14.28 -23.45 1.06
CA ALA A 182 -15.25 -24.20 0.25
C ALA A 182 -15.71 -25.50 0.90
N ASN A 183 -14.93 -26.04 1.84
CA ASN A 183 -15.31 -27.21 2.60
C ASN A 183 -14.95 -27.01 4.09
N PRO A 184 -15.71 -26.20 4.83
CA PRO A 184 -15.43 -25.91 6.24
C PRO A 184 -15.53 -27.17 7.11
N GLU A 185 -16.26 -28.20 6.70
CA GLU A 185 -16.36 -29.46 7.46
C GLU A 185 -15.06 -30.27 7.43
N ALA A 186 -14.26 -30.14 6.36
CA ALA A 186 -13.00 -30.85 6.22
C ALA A 186 -11.84 -30.26 7.05
N HIS A 187 -11.95 -28.99 7.45
CA HIS A 187 -10.86 -28.20 8.02
C HIS A 187 -11.41 -27.30 9.13
N GLN A 188 -10.94 -27.47 10.37
CA GLN A 188 -11.47 -26.74 11.52
C GLN A 188 -11.01 -25.27 11.60
N ASP A 189 -10.05 -24.88 10.75
CA ASP A 189 -9.35 -23.59 10.77
C ASP A 189 -9.56 -22.72 9.51
N THR A 190 -10.54 -23.04 8.66
CA THR A 190 -10.68 -22.35 7.36
C THR A 190 -10.96 -20.86 7.50
N LEU A 191 -11.91 -20.48 8.36
CA LEU A 191 -12.22 -19.08 8.59
C LEU A 191 -11.15 -18.34 9.39
N LEU A 192 -10.36 -19.05 10.20
CA LEU A 192 -9.22 -18.46 10.90
C LEU A 192 -8.17 -17.96 9.91
N GLU A 193 -7.83 -18.78 8.91
CA GLU A 193 -6.88 -18.40 7.87
C GLU A 193 -7.41 -17.21 7.05
N PHE A 194 -8.69 -17.23 6.66
CA PHE A 194 -9.30 -16.11 5.95
C PHE A 194 -9.31 -14.84 6.80
N TYR A 195 -9.62 -14.95 8.10
CA TYR A 195 -9.56 -13.84 9.05
C TYR A 195 -8.16 -13.23 9.14
N MET A 196 -7.11 -14.06 9.26
CA MET A 196 -5.72 -13.60 9.25
C MET A 196 -5.36 -12.90 7.94
N CYS A 197 -5.82 -13.43 6.79
CA CYS A 197 -5.62 -12.79 5.50
C CYS A 197 -6.25 -11.40 5.43
N LEU A 198 -7.41 -11.18 6.04
CA LEU A 198 -8.04 -9.86 6.11
C LEU A 198 -7.20 -8.87 6.94
N VAL A 199 -6.65 -9.33 8.08
CA VAL A 199 -5.78 -8.51 8.92
C VAL A 199 -4.51 -8.12 8.16
N TRP A 200 -3.82 -9.08 7.55
CA TRP A 200 -2.61 -8.81 6.77
C TRP A 200 -2.89 -7.93 5.56
N GLY A 201 -3.97 -8.21 4.82
CA GLY A 201 -4.40 -7.37 3.70
C GLY A 201 -4.72 -5.93 4.12
N ALA A 202 -5.28 -5.71 5.32
CA ALA A 202 -5.49 -4.37 5.84
C ALA A 202 -4.17 -3.64 6.13
N PHE A 203 -3.19 -4.30 6.74
CA PHE A 203 -1.85 -3.71 6.95
C PHE A 203 -1.14 -3.40 5.63
N ASP A 204 -1.28 -4.27 4.64
CA ASP A 204 -0.70 -4.07 3.31
C ASP A 204 -1.30 -2.84 2.61
N LEU A 205 -2.63 -2.71 2.61
CA LEU A 205 -3.32 -1.52 2.08
C LEU A 205 -2.88 -0.22 2.76
N VAL A 206 -2.80 -0.23 4.10
CA VAL A 206 -2.47 0.95 4.92
C VAL A 206 -0.99 1.33 4.79
N SER A 207 -0.09 0.36 4.72
CA SER A 207 1.35 0.59 4.64
C SER A 207 1.79 1.07 3.25
N GLU A 208 1.25 0.49 2.18
CA GLU A 208 1.68 0.78 0.81
C GLU A 208 1.04 2.02 0.19
N LEU A 209 -0.17 2.40 0.59
CA LEU A 209 -0.89 3.52 -0.03
C LEU A 209 -0.08 4.84 0.04
N PRO A 210 0.48 5.26 1.19
CA PRO A 210 1.32 6.46 1.25
C PRO A 210 2.57 6.37 0.36
N VAL A 211 3.15 5.18 0.20
CA VAL A 211 4.32 4.96 -0.66
C VAL A 211 3.95 5.19 -2.12
N HIS A 212 2.82 4.67 -2.61
CA HIS A 212 2.39 4.94 -3.98
C HIS A 212 2.13 6.42 -4.24
N VAL A 213 1.51 7.13 -3.30
CA VAL A 213 1.32 8.59 -3.40
C VAL A 213 2.67 9.30 -3.46
N ALA A 214 3.62 8.92 -2.62
CA ALA A 214 4.97 9.49 -2.63
C ALA A 214 5.70 9.23 -3.95
N MET A 215 5.56 8.03 -4.55
CA MET A 215 6.17 7.70 -5.84
C MET A 215 5.52 8.45 -7.01
N ILE A 216 4.23 8.77 -6.95
CA ILE A 216 3.58 9.66 -7.91
C ILE A 216 4.15 11.08 -7.78
N LEU A 217 4.19 11.61 -6.56
CA LEU A 217 4.72 12.96 -6.28
C LEU A 217 6.20 13.08 -6.62
N HIS A 218 6.99 12.02 -6.45
CA HIS A 218 8.39 11.96 -6.86
C HIS A 218 8.59 12.23 -8.36
N ARG A 219 7.62 11.84 -9.19
CA ARG A 219 7.64 12.12 -10.64
C ARG A 219 7.01 13.45 -11.02
N VAL A 220 5.96 13.87 -10.32
CA VAL A 220 5.23 15.11 -10.63
C VAL A 220 5.96 16.34 -10.12
N LYS A 221 6.70 16.23 -9.02
CA LYS A 221 7.42 17.32 -8.33
C LYS A 221 8.93 17.03 -8.25
N SER A 222 9.52 16.56 -9.35
CA SER A 222 10.92 16.14 -9.44
C SER A 222 11.93 17.19 -8.96
N ASP A 223 11.57 18.47 -9.05
CA ASP A 223 12.48 19.60 -8.77
C ASP A 223 12.43 20.02 -7.29
N SER A 224 11.45 19.52 -6.52
CA SER A 224 11.24 19.87 -5.12
C SER A 224 11.95 18.90 -4.16
N HIS A 225 13.27 18.75 -4.30
CA HIS A 225 14.08 17.76 -3.56
C HIS A 225 13.89 17.81 -2.04
N ARG A 226 13.73 19.01 -1.45
CA ARG A 226 13.44 19.18 -0.02
C ARG A 226 12.13 18.51 0.39
N MET A 227 11.05 18.78 -0.35
CA MET A 227 9.73 18.23 -0.08
C MET A 227 9.75 16.71 -0.24
N LEU A 228 10.36 16.23 -1.33
CA LEU A 228 10.49 14.79 -1.62
C LEU A 228 11.29 14.06 -0.55
N TYR A 229 12.40 14.63 -0.07
CA TYR A 229 13.17 14.07 1.04
C TYR A 229 12.31 13.85 2.29
N TYR A 230 11.59 14.88 2.75
CA TYR A 230 10.76 14.76 3.96
C TYR A 230 9.60 13.79 3.78
N LEU A 231 8.94 13.80 2.60
CA LEU A 231 7.85 12.88 2.29
C LEU A 231 8.33 11.42 2.27
N LEU A 232 9.41 11.13 1.56
CA LEU A 232 9.96 9.77 1.47
C LEU A 232 10.51 9.30 2.82
N PHE A 233 11.14 10.18 3.60
CA PHE A 233 11.59 9.87 4.95
C PHE A 233 10.42 9.54 5.88
N PHE A 234 9.31 10.29 5.78
CA PHE A 234 8.08 9.96 6.48
C PHE A 234 7.57 8.57 6.06
N CYS A 235 7.52 8.25 4.76
CA CYS A 235 7.11 6.93 4.29
C CYS A 235 8.00 5.80 4.80
N VAL A 236 9.32 6.01 4.92
CA VAL A 236 10.23 5.02 5.54
C VAL A 236 9.83 4.76 6.99
N GLY A 237 9.64 5.81 7.79
CA GLY A 237 9.19 5.67 9.18
C GLY A 237 7.82 5.01 9.30
N TRP A 238 6.91 5.34 8.38
CA TRP A 238 5.58 4.74 8.27
C TRP A 238 5.65 3.23 8.01
N CYS A 239 6.40 2.80 6.99
CA CYS A 239 6.56 1.38 6.67
C CYS A 239 7.14 0.59 7.84
N ILE A 240 8.19 1.09 8.51
CA ILE A 240 8.76 0.44 9.70
C ILE A 240 7.70 0.32 10.80
N SER A 241 6.96 1.39 11.06
CA SER A 241 5.94 1.41 12.12
C SER A 241 4.80 0.43 11.81
N CYS A 242 4.33 0.38 10.57
CA CYS A 242 3.32 -0.57 10.11
C CYS A 242 3.82 -2.02 10.24
N THR A 243 5.03 -2.34 9.75
CA THR A 243 5.60 -3.69 9.87
C THR A 243 5.74 -4.12 11.33
N MET A 244 6.23 -3.25 12.22
CA MET A 244 6.33 -3.59 13.66
C MET A 244 4.95 -3.81 14.30
N THR A 245 3.97 -3.00 13.92
CA THR A 245 2.59 -3.14 14.39
C THR A 245 1.97 -4.45 13.89
N GLU A 246 2.15 -4.75 12.60
CA GLU A 246 1.68 -5.99 11.98
C GLU A 246 2.28 -7.24 12.64
N ILE A 247 3.60 -7.22 12.94
CA ILE A 247 4.27 -8.29 13.69
C ILE A 247 3.65 -8.48 15.07
N ALA A 248 3.48 -7.39 15.83
CA ALA A 248 2.91 -7.46 17.17
C ALA A 248 1.46 -8.00 17.15
N PHE A 249 0.63 -7.49 16.23
CA PHE A 249 -0.75 -7.96 16.06
C PHE A 249 -0.82 -9.41 15.60
N THR A 250 0.04 -9.82 14.67
CA THR A 250 0.07 -11.20 14.17
C THR A 250 0.48 -12.17 15.29
N ILE A 251 1.51 -11.84 16.08
CA ILE A 251 1.90 -12.65 17.24
C ILE A 251 0.75 -12.76 18.24
N TYR A 252 0.08 -11.64 18.53
CA TYR A 252 -1.07 -11.63 19.43
C TYR A 252 -2.22 -12.53 18.95
N LEU A 253 -2.63 -12.40 17.69
CA LEU A 253 -3.71 -13.20 17.10
C LEU A 253 -3.34 -14.68 16.98
N LEU A 254 -2.09 -14.98 16.61
CA LEU A 254 -1.61 -16.35 16.55
C LEU A 254 -1.53 -16.98 17.93
N TYR A 255 -1.09 -16.25 18.96
CA TYR A 255 -1.07 -16.74 20.33
C TYR A 255 -2.47 -17.14 20.80
N ASP A 256 -3.48 -16.28 20.56
CA ASP A 256 -4.85 -16.53 21.02
C ASP A 256 -5.60 -17.60 20.22
N SER A 257 -5.15 -17.88 19.00
CA SER A 257 -5.74 -18.90 18.12
C SER A 257 -4.90 -20.17 17.98
N TRP A 258 -3.72 -20.25 18.58
CA TRP A 258 -2.67 -21.24 18.26
C TRP A 258 -3.15 -22.70 18.30
N ASP A 259 -3.91 -23.06 19.33
CA ASP A 259 -4.38 -24.42 19.56
C ASP A 259 -5.43 -24.89 18.55
N ARG A 260 -6.00 -23.97 17.76
CA ARG A 260 -7.04 -24.26 16.76
C ARG A 260 -6.50 -24.57 15.37
N TRP A 261 -5.24 -24.24 15.11
CA TRP A 261 -4.62 -24.45 13.80
C TRP A 261 -4.26 -25.91 13.57
N GLU A 262 -4.41 -26.39 12.33
CA GLU A 262 -3.86 -27.69 11.96
C GLU A 262 -2.32 -27.69 12.12
N SER A 263 -1.76 -28.84 12.48
CA SER A 263 -0.32 -28.96 12.79
C SER A 263 0.60 -28.52 11.65
N ALA A 264 0.15 -28.59 10.39
CA ALA A 264 0.93 -28.09 9.26
C ALA A 264 1.12 -26.57 9.32
N TRP A 265 0.09 -25.82 9.74
CA TRP A 265 0.12 -24.36 9.79
C TRP A 265 0.98 -23.80 10.92
N HIS A 266 1.22 -24.57 11.98
CA HIS A 266 2.21 -24.21 13.01
C HIS A 266 3.62 -24.03 12.44
N TYR A 267 3.93 -24.68 11.31
CA TYR A 267 5.21 -24.51 10.61
C TYR A 267 5.11 -23.54 9.43
N VAL A 268 4.06 -23.66 8.62
CA VAL A 268 3.90 -22.85 7.40
C VAL A 268 3.72 -21.38 7.74
N THR A 269 2.84 -21.05 8.69
CA THR A 269 2.47 -19.66 9.00
C THR A 269 3.67 -18.82 9.47
N PRO A 270 4.50 -19.26 10.43
CA PRO A 270 5.68 -18.48 10.84
C PRO A 270 6.72 -18.31 9.72
N ILE A 271 6.92 -19.32 8.87
CA ILE A 271 7.86 -19.25 7.74
C ILE A 271 7.38 -18.20 6.73
N VAL A 272 6.12 -18.32 6.31
CA VAL A 272 5.49 -17.39 5.37
C VAL A 272 5.52 -15.97 5.92
N PHE A 273 5.17 -15.79 7.18
CA PHE A 273 5.17 -14.47 7.83
C PHE A 273 6.59 -13.89 8.00
N SER A 274 7.61 -14.73 8.20
CA SER A 274 9.01 -14.28 8.24
C SER A 274 9.47 -13.78 6.87
N ILE A 275 9.13 -14.49 5.79
CA ILE A 275 9.42 -14.07 4.40
C ILE A 275 8.68 -12.76 4.09
N TRP A 276 7.43 -12.64 4.56
CA TRP A 276 6.62 -11.44 4.45
C TRP A 276 7.31 -10.22 5.06
N CYS A 277 7.69 -10.31 6.33
CA CYS A 277 8.39 -9.24 7.05
C CYS A 277 9.71 -8.88 6.38
N PHE A 278 10.46 -9.89 5.92
CA PHE A 278 11.70 -9.66 5.18
C PHE A 278 11.46 -8.85 3.90
N ALA A 279 10.44 -9.19 3.12
CA ALA A 279 10.11 -8.48 1.89
C ALA A 279 9.72 -7.02 2.15
N GLN A 280 8.89 -6.74 3.17
CA GLN A 280 8.52 -5.38 3.56
C GLN A 280 9.75 -4.55 4.00
N LEU A 281 10.62 -5.12 4.84
CA LEU A 281 11.85 -4.45 5.28
C LEU A 281 12.83 -4.21 4.12
N TYR A 282 12.91 -5.15 3.18
CA TYR A 282 13.73 -4.99 1.98
C TYR A 282 13.21 -3.83 1.10
N SER A 283 11.91 -3.76 0.85
CA SER A 283 11.27 -2.63 0.14
C SER A 283 11.47 -1.30 0.87
N THR A 284 11.43 -1.31 2.19
CA THR A 284 11.69 -0.12 3.03
C THR A 284 13.15 0.36 2.92
N LYS A 285 14.13 -0.56 2.94
CA LYS A 285 15.55 -0.24 2.72
C LYS A 285 15.76 0.39 1.35
N GLN A 286 15.10 -0.17 0.34
CA GLN A 286 15.08 0.34 -1.01
C GLN A 286 14.57 1.80 -1.01
N LEU A 287 13.41 2.08 -0.37
CA LEU A 287 12.81 3.41 -0.30
C LEU A 287 13.71 4.43 0.42
N TYR A 288 14.41 3.98 1.45
CA TYR A 288 15.42 4.78 2.14
C TYR A 288 16.57 5.19 1.21
N GLY A 289 16.98 4.32 0.28
CA GLY A 289 17.97 4.67 -0.77
C GLY A 289 17.51 5.83 -1.66
N ILE A 290 16.25 5.86 -2.06
CA ILE A 290 15.67 6.99 -2.81
C ILE A 290 15.67 8.26 -1.93
N THR A 291 15.27 8.12 -0.67
CA THR A 291 15.24 9.23 0.31
C THR A 291 16.61 9.91 0.43
N ILE A 292 17.68 9.12 0.57
CA ILE A 292 19.05 9.64 0.64
C ILE A 292 19.47 10.32 -0.66
N SER A 293 19.07 9.77 -1.81
CA SER A 293 19.36 10.38 -3.11
C SER A 293 18.72 11.76 -3.24
N GLU A 294 17.47 11.94 -2.80
CA GLU A 294 16.81 13.26 -2.80
C GLU A 294 17.43 14.23 -1.80
N LYS A 295 17.93 13.75 -0.66
CA LYS A 295 18.70 14.57 0.29
C LYS A 295 19.97 15.14 -0.34
N ILE A 296 20.71 14.31 -1.10
CA ILE A 296 21.94 14.74 -1.78
C ILE A 296 21.63 15.82 -2.81
N LYS A 297 20.62 15.61 -3.66
CA LYS A 297 20.20 16.61 -4.66
C LYS A 297 19.77 17.92 -4.03
N TRP A 298 19.07 17.86 -2.89
CA TRP A 298 18.71 19.07 -2.15
C TRP A 298 19.93 19.85 -1.65
N HIS A 299 20.96 19.17 -1.14
CA HIS A 299 22.19 19.85 -0.72
C HIS A 299 22.96 20.43 -1.91
N GLN A 300 23.02 19.72 -3.04
CA GLN A 300 23.66 20.21 -4.27
C GLN A 300 23.00 21.49 -4.78
N SER A 301 21.66 21.54 -4.84
CA SER A 301 20.95 22.74 -5.30
C SER A 301 21.14 23.94 -4.38
N LEU A 302 21.31 23.72 -3.07
CA LEU A 302 21.67 24.78 -2.12
C LEU A 302 23.10 25.30 -2.31
N GLU A 303 24.04 24.44 -2.68
CA GLU A 303 25.42 24.85 -2.97
C GLU A 303 25.52 25.62 -4.29
N GLU A 304 24.79 25.21 -5.31
CA GLU A 304 24.70 25.89 -6.61
C GLU A 304 24.09 27.30 -6.45
N ALA A 305 22.98 27.42 -5.71
CA ALA A 305 22.37 28.72 -5.42
C ALA A 305 23.35 29.67 -4.70
N LYS A 306 24.10 29.17 -3.70
CA LYS A 306 25.11 29.97 -3.00
C LYS A 306 26.25 30.44 -3.93
N LYS A 307 26.67 29.62 -4.89
CA LYS A 307 27.72 30.01 -5.85
C LYS A 307 27.22 31.11 -6.79
N ALA A 308 25.99 30.99 -7.30
CA ALA A 308 25.36 32.01 -8.13
C ALA A 308 25.20 33.36 -7.41
N ASP A 309 24.87 33.35 -6.11
CA ASP A 309 24.79 34.56 -5.29
C ASP A 309 26.17 35.24 -5.12
N VAL A 310 27.24 34.46 -4.98
CA VAL A 310 28.61 34.99 -4.86
C VAL A 310 29.09 35.59 -6.19
N GLU A 311 28.80 34.93 -7.31
CA GLU A 311 29.17 35.41 -8.65
C GLU A 311 28.42 36.71 -9.01
N SER A 312 27.12 36.77 -8.75
CA SER A 312 26.31 37.98 -8.97
C SER A 312 26.68 39.14 -8.02
N GLY A 313 27.06 38.83 -6.78
CA GLY A 313 27.55 39.82 -5.82
C GLY A 313 28.86 40.49 -6.25
N ASN A 314 29.75 39.77 -6.93
CA ASN A 314 31.05 40.29 -7.39
C ASN A 314 30.94 41.24 -8.60
N GLU A 315 29.87 41.17 -9.39
CA GLU A 315 29.63 42.08 -10.52
C GLU A 315 29.00 43.42 -10.10
N SER A 316 28.45 43.50 -8.88
CA SER A 316 27.75 44.69 -8.37
C SER A 316 28.65 45.79 -7.77
N GLY A 317 29.98 45.69 -7.95
CA GLY A 317 30.95 46.74 -7.61
C GLY A 317 30.90 48.01 -8.48
N SER A 318 29.93 48.15 -9.38
CA SER A 318 29.71 49.38 -10.16
C SER A 318 28.30 49.92 -9.88
N ASN A 319 28.26 51.09 -9.22
CA ASN A 319 27.06 51.83 -8.86
C ASN A 319 26.07 52.00 -10.03
N SER A 320 24.99 51.22 -10.05
CA SER A 320 23.74 51.65 -10.66
C SER A 320 22.53 50.93 -10.05
N PRO A 321 21.53 51.67 -9.54
CA PRO A 321 20.32 51.05 -9.01
C PRO A 321 19.41 50.66 -10.19
N ARG A 322 19.16 49.37 -10.39
CA ARG A 322 18.08 48.90 -11.26
C ARG A 322 17.17 47.88 -10.58
N LEU A 323 15.88 48.20 -10.71
CA LEU A 323 14.70 47.44 -10.33
C LEU A 323 14.85 45.92 -10.52
N ILE A 324 14.54 45.18 -9.45
CA ILE A 324 14.27 43.75 -9.49
C ILE A 324 12.81 43.59 -9.89
N LEU A 325 12.55 43.16 -11.13
CA LEU A 325 11.26 42.67 -11.57
C LEU A 325 11.46 41.56 -12.60
N CYS A 326 11.03 40.35 -12.23
CA CYS A 326 10.79 39.16 -13.04
C CYS A 326 11.93 38.63 -13.95
N SER A 327 12.46 37.46 -13.58
CA SER A 327 12.75 36.37 -14.52
C SER A 327 12.75 35.03 -13.76
N ILE A 328 11.56 34.47 -13.57
CA ILE A 328 11.37 33.03 -13.32
C ILE A 328 10.88 32.48 -14.66
N GLU A 329 11.79 32.28 -15.62
CA GLU A 329 11.53 31.57 -16.88
C GLU A 329 12.85 31.45 -17.66
N SER A 330 13.75 30.56 -17.25
CA SER A 330 14.68 29.84 -18.14
C SER A 330 15.72 29.06 -17.32
N GLU A 331 15.38 27.86 -16.87
CA GLU A 331 16.40 26.84 -16.58
C GLU A 331 15.78 25.44 -16.67
N GLN A 332 15.22 25.15 -17.85
CA GLN A 332 14.99 23.78 -18.31
C GLN A 332 15.89 23.56 -19.51
N GLY A 333 17.13 23.14 -19.28
CA GLY A 333 18.00 22.82 -20.41
C GLY A 333 19.49 22.79 -20.12
N ALA A 334 19.96 22.12 -19.07
CA ALA A 334 21.30 21.52 -19.07
C ALA A 334 21.51 20.64 -17.84
N SER A 335 22.27 19.57 -18.03
CA SER A 335 22.81 18.67 -17.01
C SER A 335 22.00 17.41 -16.72
N ALA A 336 21.87 16.58 -17.75
CA ALA A 336 21.62 15.15 -17.59
C ALA A 336 22.85 14.38 -18.08
N ASP A 337 23.95 14.47 -17.34
CA ASP A 337 25.02 13.49 -17.44
C ASP A 337 25.78 13.37 -16.11
N LYS A 338 25.95 12.12 -15.66
CA LYS A 338 26.66 11.65 -14.45
C LYS A 338 25.90 11.68 -13.12
N LEU A 339 25.20 10.57 -12.84
CA LEU A 339 25.53 9.60 -11.77
C LEU A 339 24.41 8.54 -11.73
N SER A 340 24.47 7.55 -12.63
CA SER A 340 23.54 6.41 -12.62
C SER A 340 23.95 5.40 -11.55
N ILE A 341 23.68 5.73 -10.27
CA ILE A 341 23.23 4.67 -9.38
C ILE A 341 21.79 4.44 -9.84
N GLU A 342 21.55 3.47 -10.72
CA GLU A 342 20.18 3.03 -10.99
C GLU A 342 19.65 2.41 -9.69
N PRO A 343 18.67 3.00 -9.02
CA PRO A 343 17.94 2.23 -8.04
C PRO A 343 17.12 1.19 -8.84
N LEU A 344 17.36 -0.08 -8.53
CA LEU A 344 16.59 -1.23 -9.01
C LEU A 344 15.12 -1.06 -8.59
N TYR A 345 14.30 -0.48 -9.48
CA TYR A 345 12.84 -0.39 -9.37
C TYR A 345 12.13 -0.30 -10.71
#